data_AF-A0A6P7GXC0-F1
#
_entry.id   AF-A0A6P7GXC0-F1
#
_cell.length_a   1.000
_cell.length_b   1.000
_cell.length_c   1.000
_cell.angle_alpha   90.00
_cell.angle_beta   90.00
_cell.angle_gamma   90.00
#
_symmetry.space_group_name_H-M   'P 1'
#
loop_
_entity.id
_entity.type
_entity.pdbx_description
1 polymer ?
#
loop_
_entity_poly.entity_id
_entity_poly.type
_entity_poly.pdbx_seq_one_letter_code
_entity_poly.pdbx_strand_id
1 'polypeptide(L)'
;MSFTFMNFILLICFGSLLIVYCRADDQCNAIWPPCNNIENIVCRNGGSCDPARNSQCKPLKNDDSFRVWIVDLHNRYRNNIASGNDTRNGASSAANMQVMNYDFDLEYTASCTANTCTGEADDCGRTLNFWQNGQSIEIVDGGEDALMDIPHQWYQRIESMGPKGFDNFREDLPLA
;
A
#
# COMPACT_ATOMS: atom_id res chain seq x y z
N MET A 1 17.25 55.45 54.12
CA MET A 1 17.64 55.30 52.70
C MET A 1 17.80 53.83 52.42
N SER A 2 16.91 53.32 51.58
CA SER A 2 16.85 51.93 51.10
C SER A 2 18.16 51.49 50.47
N PHE A 3 18.52 50.21 50.60
CA PHE A 3 18.60 49.28 49.47
C PHE A 3 18.62 47.83 49.98
N THR A 4 18.01 47.00 49.15
CA THR A 4 17.33 45.72 49.35
C THR A 4 18.22 44.48 49.22
N PHE A 5 17.85 43.42 49.95
CA PHE A 5 17.70 42.00 49.54
C PHE A 5 18.66 41.44 48.47
N MET A 6 19.53 40.48 48.82
CA MET A 6 19.26 39.02 48.83
C MET A 6 19.70 38.34 47.53
N ASN A 7 20.62 37.39 47.67
CA ASN A 7 21.09 36.46 46.65
C ASN A 7 19.96 35.93 45.76
N PHE A 8 20.12 36.11 44.45
CA PHE A 8 19.60 35.14 43.49
C PHE A 8 20.75 34.70 42.60
N ILE A 9 21.14 33.45 42.82
CA ILE A 9 21.93 32.61 41.93
C ILE A 9 21.40 32.85 40.52
N LEU A 10 22.25 33.40 39.64
CA LEU A 10 22.03 33.32 38.20
C LEU A 10 22.02 31.83 37.86
N LEU A 11 20.83 31.26 37.74
CA LEU A 11 20.59 29.99 37.08
C LEU A 11 20.90 30.24 35.61
N ILE A 12 22.16 30.06 35.26
CA ILE A 12 22.60 30.05 33.88
C ILE A 12 22.05 28.76 33.27
N CYS A 13 20.79 28.79 32.82
CA CYS A 13 20.35 27.94 31.74
C CYS A 13 21.05 28.45 30.48
N PHE A 14 22.35 28.16 30.37
CA PHE A 14 23.03 28.12 29.08
C PHE A 14 22.25 27.08 28.28
N GLY A 15 21.39 27.59 27.40
CA GLY A 15 20.83 26.82 26.32
C GLY A 15 21.98 26.25 25.49
N SER A 16 22.43 25.04 25.82
CA SER A 16 22.99 24.17 24.81
C SER A 16 21.80 23.68 24.00
N LEU A 17 21.55 24.46 22.95
CA LEU A 17 20.69 24.25 21.81
C LEU A 17 20.99 22.89 21.14
N LEU A 18 20.73 21.78 21.81
CA LEU A 18 20.43 20.52 21.13
C LEU A 18 18.91 20.50 20.93
N ILE A 19 18.42 21.44 20.13
CA ILE A 19 17.18 21.21 19.42
C ILE A 19 17.54 20.08 18.46
N VAL A 20 17.33 18.84 18.91
CA VAL A 20 17.20 17.71 18.00
C VAL A 20 15.98 18.05 17.16
N TYR A 21 16.22 18.68 16.02
CA TYR A 21 15.23 18.72 14.95
C TYR A 21 15.08 17.26 14.52
N CYS A 22 14.15 16.53 15.13
CA CYS A 22 13.66 15.32 14.49
C CYS A 22 13.11 15.77 13.15
N ARG A 23 13.79 15.40 12.06
CA ARG A 23 13.20 15.53 10.75
C ARG A 23 12.00 14.58 10.73
N ALA A 24 10.83 15.09 10.35
CA ALA A 24 9.63 14.27 10.25
C ALA A 24 9.88 13.01 9.40
N ASP A 25 10.75 13.12 8.40
CA ASP A 25 11.23 12.03 7.54
C ASP A 25 11.84 10.87 8.34
N ASP A 26 12.66 11.14 9.36
CA ASP A 26 13.31 10.09 10.17
C ASP A 26 12.29 9.31 11.02
N GLN A 27 11.20 9.97 11.44
CA GLN A 27 10.13 9.32 12.19
C GLN A 27 9.21 8.49 11.28
N CYS A 28 8.89 9.00 10.08
CA CYS A 28 8.07 8.25 9.14
C CYS A 28 8.78 7.00 8.64
N ASN A 29 10.06 7.11 8.27
CA ASN A 29 10.86 5.99 7.75
C ASN A 29 11.05 4.85 8.75
N ALA A 30 10.86 5.10 10.05
CA ALA A 30 10.89 4.06 11.08
C ALA A 30 9.70 3.08 10.99
N ILE A 31 8.56 3.54 10.45
CA ILE A 31 7.33 2.76 10.28
C ILE A 31 7.14 2.36 8.82
N TRP A 32 7.46 3.28 7.89
CA TRP A 32 7.29 3.14 6.45
C TRP A 32 8.64 3.27 5.75
N PRO A 33 9.46 2.22 5.76
CA PRO A 33 10.83 2.31 5.30
C PRO A 33 10.94 2.55 3.78
N PRO A 34 12.02 3.20 3.31
CA PRO A 34 12.23 3.50 1.89
C PRO A 34 12.68 2.27 1.10
N CYS A 35 12.42 2.23 -0.20
CA CYS A 35 12.85 1.17 -1.11
C CYS A 35 14.20 1.55 -1.71
N ASN A 36 15.29 1.11 -1.08
CA ASN A 36 16.64 1.61 -1.38
C ASN A 36 16.71 3.14 -1.23
N ASN A 37 16.82 3.88 -2.34
CA ASN A 37 16.90 5.34 -2.37
C ASN A 37 15.56 6.00 -2.75
N ILE A 38 14.48 5.23 -2.86
CA ILE A 38 13.14 5.71 -3.22
C ILE A 38 12.34 5.88 -1.93
N GLU A 39 11.81 7.09 -1.74
CA GLU A 39 10.96 7.41 -0.59
C GLU A 39 9.66 6.60 -0.62
N ASN A 40 9.23 6.12 0.55
CA ASN A 40 7.97 5.40 0.69
C ASN A 40 6.77 6.32 0.39
N ILE A 41 5.76 5.80 -0.33
CA ILE A 41 4.53 6.54 -0.69
C ILE A 41 3.88 7.22 0.51
N VAL A 42 3.88 6.57 1.67
CA VAL A 42 3.31 7.12 2.90
C VAL A 42 4.06 8.37 3.34
N CYS A 43 5.40 8.30 3.38
CA CYS A 43 6.25 9.41 3.81
C CYS A 43 6.24 10.55 2.80
N ARG A 44 6.26 10.21 1.50
CA ARG A 44 6.10 11.17 0.40
C ARG A 44 4.81 11.97 0.51
N ASN A 45 3.73 11.36 1.02
CA ASN A 45 2.45 12.01 1.26
C ASN A 45 2.37 12.72 2.64
N GLY A 46 3.50 12.90 3.33
CA GLY A 46 3.57 13.57 4.62
C GLY A 46 3.11 12.72 5.80
N GLY A 47 3.08 11.39 5.66
CA GLY A 47 2.65 10.45 6.69
C GLY A 47 1.14 10.26 6.78
N SER A 48 0.35 11.15 6.16
CA SER A 48 -1.10 11.05 6.02
C SER A 48 -1.46 10.65 4.60
N CYS A 49 -2.42 9.75 4.44
CA CYS A 49 -2.88 9.29 3.14
C CYS A 49 -4.23 9.89 2.76
N ASP A 50 -4.42 11.16 3.11
CA ASP A 50 -5.59 11.93 2.69
C ASP A 50 -5.51 12.23 1.18
N PRO A 51 -6.65 12.34 0.48
CA PRO A 51 -6.69 12.79 -0.92
C PRO A 51 -5.94 14.11 -1.12
N ALA A 52 -5.32 14.24 -2.29
CA ALA A 52 -4.71 15.51 -2.68
C ALA A 52 -5.73 16.67 -2.57
N ARG A 53 -5.30 17.83 -2.04
CA ARG A 53 -6.20 18.98 -1.91
C ARG A 53 -6.73 19.39 -3.29
N ASN A 54 -8.05 19.53 -3.41
CA ASN A 54 -8.78 19.79 -4.65
C ASN A 54 -8.86 18.61 -5.64
N SER A 55 -8.56 17.39 -5.21
CA SER A 55 -8.85 16.21 -6.02
C SER A 55 -10.36 15.97 -6.13
N GLN A 56 -10.83 15.50 -7.29
CA GLN A 56 -12.22 15.08 -7.48
C GLN A 56 -12.46 13.64 -7.00
N CYS A 57 -11.39 12.91 -6.64
CA CYS A 57 -11.49 11.57 -6.09
C CYS A 57 -11.87 11.61 -4.61
N LYS A 58 -12.63 10.61 -4.20
CA LYS A 58 -13.04 10.35 -2.82
C LYS A 58 -12.43 9.01 -2.39
N PRO A 59 -11.84 8.92 -1.19
CA PRO A 59 -11.34 7.64 -0.67
C PRO A 59 -12.46 6.61 -0.65
N LEU A 60 -12.13 5.38 -1.04
CA LEU A 60 -13.00 4.25 -0.77
C LEU A 60 -13.06 4.02 0.74
N LYS A 61 -14.27 3.73 1.23
CA LYS A 61 -14.43 3.29 2.61
C LYS A 61 -14.12 1.79 2.68
N ASN A 62 -12.91 1.46 3.11
CA ASN A 62 -12.53 0.09 3.44
C ASN A 62 -13.12 -0.26 4.82
N ASP A 63 -14.35 -0.75 4.88
CA ASP A 63 -14.90 -1.30 6.13
C ASP A 63 -14.77 -2.83 6.18
N ASP A 64 -15.10 -3.42 7.32
CA ASP A 64 -14.86 -4.85 7.54
C ASP A 64 -15.60 -5.74 6.54
N SER A 65 -16.76 -5.30 6.05
CA SER A 65 -17.51 -6.02 5.02
C SER A 65 -16.72 -6.04 3.70
N PHE A 66 -16.14 -4.91 3.30
CA PHE A 66 -15.29 -4.83 2.12
C PHE A 66 -14.03 -5.69 2.27
N ARG A 67 -13.35 -5.61 3.43
CA ARG A 67 -12.12 -6.38 3.70
C ARG A 67 -12.34 -7.90 3.62
N VAL A 68 -13.41 -8.38 4.23
CA VAL A 68 -13.80 -9.79 4.17
C VAL A 68 -14.15 -10.18 2.73
N TRP A 69 -14.99 -9.39 2.06
CA TRP A 69 -15.42 -9.66 0.70
C TRP A 69 -14.24 -9.79 -0.27
N ILE A 70 -13.28 -8.85 -0.24
CA ILE A 70 -12.18 -8.84 -1.22
C ILE A 70 -11.25 -10.03 -1.01
N VAL A 71 -10.92 -10.39 0.23
CA VAL A 71 -10.06 -11.55 0.52
C VAL A 71 -10.76 -12.87 0.22
N ASP A 72 -12.04 -13.01 0.55
CA ASP A 72 -12.82 -14.21 0.23
C ASP A 72 -12.94 -14.41 -1.29
N LEU A 73 -13.14 -13.32 -2.04
CA LEU A 73 -13.19 -13.34 -3.50
C LEU A 73 -11.87 -13.82 -4.10
N HIS A 74 -10.73 -13.26 -3.65
CA HIS A 74 -9.41 -13.69 -4.09
C HIS A 74 -9.14 -15.14 -3.73
N ASN A 75 -9.46 -15.56 -2.51
CA ASN A 75 -9.26 -16.95 -2.06
C ASN A 75 -10.13 -17.94 -2.83
N ARG A 76 -11.35 -17.57 -3.20
CA ARG A 76 -12.21 -18.39 -4.07
C ARG A 76 -11.57 -18.61 -5.44
N TYR A 77 -11.04 -17.56 -6.05
CA TYR A 77 -10.34 -17.65 -7.34
C TYR A 77 -9.04 -18.46 -7.25
N ARG A 78 -8.23 -18.22 -6.22
CA ARG A 78 -7.00 -18.99 -5.94
C ARG A 78 -7.31 -20.47 -5.76
N ASN A 79 -8.36 -20.80 -5.01
CA ASN A 79 -8.79 -22.18 -4.82
C ASN A 79 -9.26 -22.83 -6.13
N ASN A 80 -9.99 -22.08 -6.96
CA ASN A 80 -10.48 -22.58 -8.25
C ASN A 80 -9.34 -22.95 -9.22
N ILE A 81 -8.29 -22.14 -9.27
CA ILE A 81 -7.07 -22.48 -10.01
C ILE A 81 -6.35 -23.65 -9.34
N ALA A 82 -6.13 -23.58 -8.02
CA ALA A 82 -5.32 -24.55 -7.29
C ALA A 82 -5.87 -25.97 -7.35
N SER A 83 -7.20 -26.13 -7.31
CA SER A 83 -7.86 -27.43 -7.43
C SER A 83 -7.91 -27.96 -8.87
N GLY A 84 -7.44 -27.19 -9.86
CA GLY A 84 -7.51 -27.53 -11.28
C GLY A 84 -8.91 -27.40 -11.89
N ASN A 85 -9.81 -26.62 -11.26
CA ASN A 85 -11.15 -26.39 -11.80
C ASN A 85 -11.16 -25.31 -12.89
N ASP A 86 -10.24 -24.34 -12.83
CA ASP A 86 -9.98 -23.41 -13.93
C ASP A 86 -8.76 -23.87 -14.72
N THR A 87 -8.99 -24.33 -15.94
CA THR A 87 -7.95 -24.84 -16.85
C THR A 87 -7.74 -23.93 -18.05
N ARG A 88 -8.27 -22.70 -18.03
CA ARG A 88 -8.15 -21.77 -19.17
C ARG A 88 -6.67 -21.45 -19.44
N ASN A 89 -6.33 -21.43 -20.73
CA ASN A 89 -5.00 -21.11 -21.26
C ASN A 89 -3.80 -21.83 -20.64
N GLY A 90 -4.00 -23.07 -20.19
CA GLY A 90 -2.92 -23.87 -19.63
C GLY A 90 -2.69 -23.63 -18.14
N ALA A 91 -3.61 -22.94 -17.46
CA ALA A 91 -3.70 -23.02 -16.01
C ALA A 91 -3.82 -24.49 -15.58
N SER A 92 -3.07 -24.87 -14.56
CA SER A 92 -3.08 -26.22 -13.99
C SER A 92 -3.15 -26.15 -12.47
N SER A 93 -3.49 -27.28 -11.84
CA SER A 93 -3.57 -27.38 -10.38
C SER A 93 -2.26 -26.96 -9.72
N ALA A 94 -2.35 -26.19 -8.64
CA ALA A 94 -1.18 -25.69 -7.92
C ALA A 94 -0.90 -26.54 -6.68
N ALA A 95 0.33 -27.02 -6.52
CA ALA A 95 0.72 -27.88 -5.40
C ALA A 95 0.75 -27.15 -4.04
N ASN A 96 0.86 -25.82 -4.02
CA ASN A 96 1.08 -25.05 -2.80
C ASN A 96 0.46 -23.63 -2.84
N MET A 97 -0.79 -23.51 -3.28
CA MET A 97 -1.48 -22.21 -3.30
C MET A 97 -2.05 -21.88 -1.91
N GLN A 98 -1.36 -21.02 -1.15
CA GLN A 98 -1.75 -20.67 0.22
C GLN A 98 -2.97 -19.73 0.27
N VAL A 99 -3.68 -19.75 1.40
CA VAL A 99 -4.78 -18.81 1.69
C VAL A 99 -4.20 -17.41 1.93
N MET A 100 -4.80 -16.40 1.30
CA MET A 100 -4.50 -14.99 1.51
C MET A 100 -5.20 -14.49 2.76
N ASN A 101 -4.49 -13.70 3.57
CA ASN A 101 -5.05 -12.97 4.71
C ASN A 101 -5.01 -11.47 4.42
N TYR A 102 -5.95 -10.74 5.02
CA TYR A 102 -5.95 -9.29 4.94
C TYR A 102 -4.79 -8.70 5.77
N ASP A 103 -4.14 -7.66 5.26
CA ASP A 103 -3.08 -6.94 5.97
C ASP A 103 -3.37 -5.43 5.94
N PHE A 104 -3.38 -4.82 7.13
CA PHE A 104 -3.76 -3.41 7.28
C PHE A 104 -2.66 -2.45 6.80
N ASP A 105 -1.39 -2.85 6.83
CA ASP A 105 -0.30 -2.00 6.34
C ASP A 105 -0.29 -1.98 4.81
N LEU A 106 -0.62 -3.11 4.16
CA LEU A 106 -0.87 -3.17 2.72
C LEU A 106 -2.10 -2.34 2.31
N GLU A 107 -3.19 -2.37 3.08
CA GLU A 107 -4.34 -1.48 2.82
C GLU A 107 -3.95 -0.01 2.92
N TYR A 108 -3.18 0.35 3.96
CA TYR A 108 -2.80 1.74 4.19
C TYR A 108 -1.95 2.25 3.02
N THR A 109 -0.90 1.53 2.65
CA THR A 109 -0.04 1.87 1.51
C THR A 109 -0.83 1.95 0.19
N ALA A 110 -1.71 0.99 -0.09
CA ALA A 110 -2.58 1.02 -1.27
C ALA A 110 -3.53 2.23 -1.27
N SER A 111 -4.05 2.62 -0.11
CA SER A 111 -4.91 3.81 0.03
C SER A 111 -4.13 5.09 -0.25
N CYS A 112 -2.86 5.18 0.17
CA CYS A 112 -1.98 6.31 -0.15
C CYS A 112 -1.78 6.47 -1.65
N THR A 113 -1.59 5.36 -2.37
CA THR A 113 -1.43 5.33 -3.83
C THR A 113 -2.73 5.71 -4.52
N ALA A 114 -3.85 5.10 -4.15
CA ALA A 114 -5.17 5.41 -4.70
C ALA A 114 -5.55 6.89 -4.51
N ASN A 115 -5.23 7.48 -3.36
CA ASN A 115 -5.55 8.87 -3.01
C ASN A 115 -4.63 9.91 -3.69
N THR A 116 -3.62 9.49 -4.46
CA THR A 116 -2.94 10.37 -5.43
C THR A 116 -3.79 10.65 -6.66
N CYS A 117 -4.74 9.74 -6.96
CA CYS A 117 -5.75 9.88 -7.99
C CYS A 117 -5.20 10.03 -9.41
N THR A 118 -4.01 9.46 -9.65
CA THR A 118 -3.38 9.35 -10.97
C THR A 118 -3.68 8.02 -11.65
N GLY A 119 -4.01 6.98 -10.87
CA GLY A 119 -4.10 5.60 -11.36
C GLY A 119 -2.76 4.96 -11.68
N GLU A 120 -1.66 5.57 -11.25
CA GLU A 120 -0.31 5.06 -11.41
C GLU A 120 0.11 4.28 -10.17
N ALA A 121 0.91 3.23 -10.38
CA ALA A 121 1.57 2.52 -9.29
C ALA A 121 2.59 3.43 -8.61
N ASP A 122 2.74 3.28 -7.30
CA ASP A 122 3.84 3.93 -6.61
C ASP A 122 5.14 3.14 -6.78
N ASP A 123 6.26 3.85 -6.74
CA ASP A 123 7.57 3.24 -6.85
C ASP A 123 8.01 2.51 -5.57
N CYS A 124 7.34 2.80 -4.43
CA CYS A 124 7.73 2.26 -3.13
C CYS A 124 6.59 2.28 -2.10
N GLY A 125 5.95 1.13 -1.92
CA GLY A 125 4.88 0.91 -0.96
C GLY A 125 5.22 -0.16 0.08
N ARG A 126 6.52 -0.40 0.35
CA ARG A 126 6.96 -1.47 1.25
C ARG A 126 6.45 -1.24 2.69
N THR A 127 6.27 -2.34 3.41
CA THR A 127 5.91 -2.31 4.84
C THR A 127 7.06 -2.86 5.69
N LEU A 128 6.89 -2.92 7.01
CA LEU A 128 7.85 -3.59 7.88
C LEU A 128 7.87 -5.10 7.67
N ASN A 129 6.70 -5.70 7.41
CA ASN A 129 6.54 -7.14 7.25
C ASN A 129 6.90 -7.61 5.84
N PHE A 130 6.82 -6.72 4.84
CA PHE A 130 7.00 -7.07 3.44
C PHE A 130 7.98 -6.11 2.76
N TRP A 131 9.17 -6.64 2.44
CA TRP A 131 10.22 -5.90 1.75
C TRP A 131 9.84 -5.54 0.29
N GLN A 132 9.07 -6.41 -0.36
CA GLN A 132 8.56 -6.24 -1.72
C GLN A 132 7.06 -6.50 -1.73
N ASN A 133 6.30 -5.57 -2.31
CA ASN A 133 4.85 -5.62 -2.42
C ASN A 133 4.46 -5.56 -3.89
N GLY A 134 3.72 -6.56 -4.37
CA GLY A 134 3.08 -6.48 -5.69
C GLY A 134 1.88 -5.53 -5.65
N GLN A 135 1.46 -5.04 -6.82
CA GLN A 135 0.33 -4.14 -6.94
C GLN A 135 -0.57 -4.52 -8.13
N SER A 136 -1.86 -4.26 -7.98
CA SER A 136 -2.85 -4.35 -9.05
C SER A 136 -3.69 -3.08 -9.00
N ILE A 137 -3.71 -2.35 -10.10
CA ILE A 137 -4.36 -1.03 -10.20
C ILE A 137 -5.25 -1.05 -11.43
N GLU A 138 -6.44 -0.50 -11.27
CA GLU A 138 -7.40 -0.34 -12.34
C GLU A 138 -8.14 0.99 -12.14
N ILE A 139 -8.37 1.71 -13.24
CA ILE A 139 -9.30 2.83 -13.26
C ILE A 139 -10.51 2.36 -14.04
N VAL A 140 -11.68 2.46 -13.41
CA VAL A 140 -12.96 2.14 -14.05
C VAL A 140 -13.82 3.38 -14.15
N ASP A 141 -14.52 3.51 -15.28
CA ASP A 141 -15.61 4.46 -15.41
C ASP A 141 -16.83 3.91 -14.66
N GLY A 142 -17.32 4.64 -13.66
CA GLY A 142 -18.49 4.23 -12.89
C GLY A 142 -18.47 4.73 -11.44
N GLY A 143 -19.52 4.37 -10.69
CA GLY A 143 -19.59 4.59 -9.24
C GLY A 143 -18.96 3.46 -8.43
N GLU A 144 -19.19 3.45 -7.12
CA GLU A 144 -18.67 2.42 -6.20
C GLU A 144 -19.05 0.98 -6.64
N ASP A 145 -20.22 0.79 -7.27
CA ASP A 145 -20.65 -0.53 -7.77
C ASP A 145 -19.67 -1.11 -8.82
N ALA A 146 -19.09 -0.26 -9.69
CA ALA A 146 -18.14 -0.71 -10.70
C ALA A 146 -16.80 -1.17 -10.09
N LEU A 147 -16.45 -0.66 -8.89
CA LEU A 147 -15.25 -1.09 -8.18
C LEU A 147 -15.32 -2.56 -7.77
N MET A 148 -16.52 -3.06 -7.50
CA MET A 148 -16.73 -4.43 -7.05
C MET A 148 -16.48 -5.46 -8.16
N ASP A 149 -16.49 -5.02 -9.43
CA ASP A 149 -16.17 -5.87 -10.59
C ASP A 149 -14.67 -5.95 -10.87
N ILE A 150 -13.84 -5.05 -10.32
CA ILE A 150 -12.41 -4.97 -10.62
C ILE A 150 -11.68 -6.29 -10.32
N PRO A 151 -11.84 -6.92 -9.13
CA PRO A 151 -11.13 -8.17 -8.85
C PRO A 151 -11.56 -9.31 -9.80
N HIS A 152 -12.81 -9.26 -10.28
CA HIS A 152 -13.26 -10.19 -11.31
C HIS A 152 -12.53 -9.94 -12.64
N GLN A 153 -12.43 -8.69 -13.07
CA GLN A 153 -11.71 -8.33 -14.30
C GLN A 153 -10.24 -8.75 -14.26
N TRP A 154 -9.55 -8.55 -13.12
CA TRP A 154 -8.19 -9.05 -12.94
C TRP A 154 -8.12 -10.58 -13.08
N TYR A 155 -9.05 -11.31 -12.46
CA TYR A 155 -9.11 -12.76 -12.61
C TYR A 155 -9.35 -13.20 -14.05
N GLN A 156 -10.18 -12.47 -14.81
CA GLN A 156 -10.44 -12.77 -16.22
C GLN A 156 -9.22 -12.57 -17.12
N ARG A 157 -8.17 -11.86 -16.68
CA ARG A 157 -6.91 -11.75 -17.43
C ARG A 157 -6.19 -13.11 -17.58
N ILE A 158 -6.62 -14.15 -16.86
CA ILE A 158 -6.24 -15.53 -17.16
C ILE A 158 -6.50 -15.92 -18.62
N GLU A 159 -7.45 -15.25 -19.28
CA GLU A 159 -7.78 -15.46 -20.69
C GLU A 159 -6.69 -15.00 -21.67
N SER A 160 -5.73 -14.19 -21.23
CA SER A 160 -4.52 -13.82 -21.99
C SER A 160 -3.24 -14.45 -21.41
N MET A 161 -3.33 -15.17 -20.29
CA MET A 161 -2.19 -15.88 -19.72
C MET A 161 -1.96 -17.21 -20.43
N GLY A 162 -1.20 -17.21 -21.53
CA GLY A 162 -0.76 -18.45 -22.16
C GLY A 162 0.06 -19.35 -21.20
N PRO A 163 0.31 -20.63 -21.54
CA PRO A 163 0.94 -21.60 -20.62
C PRO A 163 2.29 -21.14 -20.05
N LYS A 164 3.07 -20.38 -20.84
CA LYS A 164 4.34 -19.82 -20.41
C LYS A 164 4.21 -18.81 -19.26
N GLY A 165 3.07 -18.13 -19.14
CA GLY A 165 2.79 -17.21 -18.04
C GLY A 165 2.70 -17.92 -16.69
N PHE A 166 2.34 -19.21 -16.68
CA PHE A 166 2.31 -20.05 -15.49
C PHE A 166 3.66 -20.72 -15.20
N ASP A 167 4.32 -21.24 -16.24
CA ASP A 167 5.56 -22.02 -16.09
C ASP A 167 6.80 -21.13 -15.86
N ASN A 168 6.82 -19.93 -16.45
CA ASN A 168 7.98 -19.04 -16.43
C ASN A 168 7.53 -17.58 -16.53
N PHE A 169 6.89 -17.09 -15.47
CA PHE A 169 6.48 -15.70 -15.38
C PHE A 169 7.69 -14.78 -15.52
N ARG A 170 7.60 -13.83 -16.45
CA ARG A 170 8.52 -12.70 -16.55
C ARG A 170 7.73 -11.42 -16.73
N GLU A 171 8.08 -10.41 -15.94
CA GLU A 171 7.45 -9.09 -16.01
C GLU A 171 7.68 -8.38 -17.36
N ASP A 172 8.71 -8.77 -18.12
CA ASP A 172 9.11 -8.18 -19.41
C ASP A 172 8.41 -8.79 -20.62
N LEU A 173 7.65 -9.88 -20.44
CA LEU A 173 6.95 -10.53 -21.54
C LEU A 173 5.52 -9.95 -21.67
N PRO A 174 5.09 -9.56 -22.88
CA PRO A 174 3.70 -9.17 -23.10
C PRO A 174 2.77 -10.28 -22.63
N LEU A 175 1.72 -9.92 -21.88
CA LEU A 175 0.56 -10.79 -21.71
C LEU A 175 0.02 -11.05 -23.12
N ALA A 176 0.21 -12.28 -23.60
CA ALA A 176 0.09 -12.66 -25.00
C ALA A 176 -1.33 -12.44 -25.55
#